data_AF-V5SIS5-F1
#
_entry.id   AF-V5SIS5-F1
#
_cell.length_a   1.000
_cell.length_b   1.000
_cell.length_c   1.000
_cell.angle_alpha   90.00
_cell.angle_beta   90.00
_cell.angle_gamma   90.00
#
_symmetry.space_group_name_H-M   'P 1'
#
loop_
_entity.id
_entity.type
_entity.pdbx_description
1 polymer ?
#
loop_
_entity_poly.entity_id
_entity_poly.type
_entity_poly.pdbx_seq_one_letter_code
_entity_poly.pdbx_strand_id
1 'polypeptide(L)'
;MTEIASPDSTRSPYRAQGPWGPGAAVAIAIVASLAPALIGIAFIAGLFEADMASLENAGSLASPMLLGQMIAGQILSLLIIWWAAGRKGQRAQVLQLSPERETSVLTAVGLGLLLIVAIGPIEVLLYRLADIDLFTDGRWLLEGLRSPYWWGVVIAAVVLAPLWEEVTFRGFLLSALAKTRLGFWPAAAISAALWTALHAGYSWPGLVSVFLAGLGLSWIMKRTGSMRAVVIAHAVINAFALTVISTFA
;
A
#
# COMPACT_ATOMS: atom_id res chain seq x y z
N MET A 1 21.17 -43.90 16.51
CA MET A 1 19.85 -43.24 16.49
C MET A 1 20.06 -41.81 16.06
N THR A 2 19.85 -41.53 14.78
CA THR A 2 19.92 -40.19 14.20
C THR A 2 18.55 -39.55 14.37
N GLU A 3 18.46 -38.53 15.20
CA GLU A 3 17.25 -37.76 15.46
C GLU A 3 16.94 -36.93 14.20
N ILE A 4 15.98 -37.39 13.39
CA ILE A 4 15.45 -36.62 12.27
C ILE A 4 14.54 -35.55 12.88
N ALA A 5 15.05 -34.33 13.01
CA ALA A 5 14.25 -33.17 13.35
C ALA A 5 13.10 -33.03 12.32
N SER A 6 11.86 -33.25 12.76
CA SER A 6 10.68 -32.95 11.95
C SER A 6 10.64 -31.44 11.70
N PRO A 7 10.61 -30.95 10.44
CA PRO A 7 10.31 -29.55 10.21
C PRO A 7 8.88 -29.30 10.70
N ASP A 8 8.73 -28.46 11.72
CA ASP A 8 7.43 -28.00 12.23
C ASP A 8 6.72 -27.19 11.14
N SER A 9 6.15 -27.88 10.16
CA SER A 9 5.48 -27.33 8.97
C SER A 9 4.13 -26.68 9.30
N THR A 10 3.77 -26.61 10.58
CA THR A 10 2.48 -26.13 11.06
C THR A 10 2.49 -24.66 11.48
N ARG A 11 3.68 -24.06 11.67
CA ARG A 11 3.79 -22.65 12.09
C ARG A 11 3.73 -21.71 10.89
N SER A 12 2.86 -20.70 10.98
CA SER A 12 2.78 -19.58 10.04
C SER A 12 4.16 -18.92 9.88
N PRO A 13 4.67 -18.71 8.64
CA PRO A 13 5.95 -18.04 8.42
C PRO A 13 5.99 -16.60 8.96
N TYR A 14 4.85 -15.93 9.00
CA TYR A 14 4.72 -14.61 9.63
C TYR A 14 4.85 -14.67 11.16
N ARG A 15 5.68 -13.79 11.73
CA ARG A 15 5.83 -13.59 13.16
C ARG A 15 5.59 -12.14 13.55
N ALA A 16 4.53 -11.87 14.32
CA ALA A 16 4.27 -10.53 14.85
C ALA A 16 5.32 -10.17 15.92
N GLN A 17 6.39 -9.47 15.51
CA GLN A 17 7.52 -9.11 16.36
C GLN A 17 7.73 -7.60 16.39
N GLY A 18 8.42 -7.15 17.43
CA GLY A 18 8.93 -5.79 17.49
C GLY A 18 8.50 -5.02 18.74
N PRO A 19 9.18 -3.89 19.02
CA PRO A 19 9.11 -3.19 20.29
C PRO A 19 8.04 -2.07 20.34
N TRP A 20 7.16 -2.00 19.35
CA TRP A 20 6.14 -0.94 19.20
C TRP A 20 4.81 -1.36 19.81
N GLY A 21 4.23 -0.54 20.69
CA GLY A 21 2.86 -0.74 21.17
C GLY A 21 1.83 -0.34 20.10
N PRO A 22 0.58 -0.85 20.17
CA PRO A 22 -0.44 -0.61 19.15
C PRO A 22 -0.76 0.88 18.95
N GLY A 23 -0.91 1.66 20.03
CA GLY A 23 -1.21 3.09 19.92
C GLY A 23 -0.10 3.91 19.23
N ALA A 24 1.17 3.65 19.58
CA ALA A 24 2.30 4.30 18.93
C ALA A 24 2.41 3.89 17.45
N ALA A 25 2.10 2.64 17.13
CA ALA A 25 2.12 2.16 15.75
C ALA A 25 1.05 2.84 14.88
N VAL A 26 -0.18 2.97 15.40
CA VAL A 26 -1.27 3.70 14.75
C VAL A 26 -0.89 5.17 14.55
N ALA A 27 -0.38 5.85 15.58
CA ALA A 27 0.01 7.26 15.47
C ALA A 27 1.09 7.49 14.40
N ILE A 28 2.12 6.62 14.35
CA ILE A 28 3.18 6.72 13.35
C ILE A 28 2.66 6.42 11.95
N ALA A 29 1.78 5.43 11.78
CA ALA A 29 1.15 5.14 10.49
C ALA A 29 0.32 6.33 9.98
N ILE A 30 -0.44 6.99 10.87
CA ILE A 30 -1.19 8.21 10.55
C ILE A 30 -0.24 9.34 10.13
N VAL A 31 0.82 9.59 10.89
CA VAL A 31 1.81 10.62 10.56
C VAL A 31 2.48 10.34 9.22
N ALA A 32 2.91 9.09 8.98
CA ALA A 32 3.53 8.69 7.72
C ALA A 32 2.57 8.84 6.52
N SER A 33 1.26 8.70 6.74
CA SER A 33 0.26 8.80 5.67
C SER A 33 -0.23 10.23 5.41
N LEU A 34 -0.36 11.06 6.44
CA LEU A 34 -0.98 12.40 6.32
C LEU A 34 0.03 13.54 6.24
N ALA A 35 1.15 13.46 6.96
CA ALA A 35 2.11 14.57 7.02
C ALA A 35 2.65 14.98 5.64
N PRO A 36 2.99 14.04 4.72
CA PRO A 36 3.50 14.43 3.41
C PRO A 36 2.47 15.19 2.55
N ALA A 37 1.20 14.78 2.60
CA ALA A 37 0.13 15.48 1.90
C ALA A 37 -0.07 16.90 2.46
N LEU A 38 -0.09 17.06 3.79
CA LEU A 38 -0.22 18.36 4.44
C LEU A 38 0.95 19.30 4.15
N ILE A 39 2.18 18.78 4.18
CA ILE A 39 3.39 19.54 3.83
C ILE A 39 3.33 19.98 2.37
N GLY A 40 2.92 19.10 1.46
CA GLY A 40 2.78 19.41 0.06
C GLY A 40 1.73 20.49 -0.22
N ILE A 41 0.55 20.39 0.40
CA ILE A 41 -0.51 21.41 0.32
C ILE A 41 0.01 22.77 0.83
N ALA A 42 0.67 22.79 1.99
CA ALA A 42 1.23 24.02 2.56
C ALA A 42 2.32 24.63 1.66
N PHE A 43 3.15 23.80 1.03
CA PHE A 43 4.17 24.23 0.10
C PHE A 43 3.57 24.88 -1.16
N ILE A 44 2.58 24.23 -1.78
CA ILE A 44 1.87 24.81 -2.93
C ILE A 44 1.18 26.12 -2.52
N ALA A 45 0.44 26.14 -1.41
CA ALA A 45 -0.26 27.34 -0.96
C ALA A 45 0.68 28.53 -0.72
N GLY A 46 1.88 28.26 -0.19
CA GLY A 46 2.92 29.27 0.03
C GLY A 46 3.58 29.78 -1.26
N LEU A 47 3.66 28.94 -2.32
CA LEU A 47 4.21 29.36 -3.62
C LEU A 47 3.25 30.24 -4.41
N PHE A 48 1.94 30.03 -4.27
CA PHE A 48 0.92 30.67 -5.10
C PHE A 48 0.13 31.78 -4.39
N GLU A 49 0.60 32.28 -3.23
CA GLU A 49 -0.08 33.31 -2.43
C GLU A 49 -1.60 33.09 -2.30
N ALA A 50 -2.03 31.84 -2.12
CA ALA A 50 -3.45 31.45 -2.04
C ALA A 50 -4.35 31.91 -3.20
N ASP A 51 -3.84 32.03 -4.44
CA ASP A 51 -4.70 32.18 -5.62
C ASP A 51 -5.44 30.85 -5.91
N MET A 52 -6.74 30.84 -5.63
CA MET A 52 -7.63 29.68 -5.81
C MET A 52 -7.65 29.16 -7.26
N ALA A 53 -7.48 30.01 -8.27
CA ALA A 53 -7.47 29.59 -9.68
C ALA A 53 -6.18 28.84 -10.06
N SER A 54 -5.07 29.16 -9.39
CA SER A 54 -3.80 28.44 -9.55
C SER A 54 -3.80 27.09 -8.83
N LEU A 55 -4.53 26.97 -7.72
CA LEU A 55 -4.69 25.74 -6.95
C LEU A 55 -5.53 24.69 -7.69
N GLU A 56 -6.56 25.09 -8.43
CA GLU A 56 -7.36 24.17 -9.25
C GLU A 56 -6.53 23.57 -10.41
N ASN A 57 -5.70 24.37 -11.08
CA ASN A 57 -4.81 23.89 -12.14
C ASN A 57 -3.62 23.05 -11.62
N ALA A 58 -3.25 23.22 -10.35
CA ALA A 58 -2.19 22.44 -9.70
C ALA A 58 -2.64 21.01 -9.31
N GLY A 59 -3.92 20.66 -9.47
CA GLY A 59 -4.50 19.36 -9.10
C GLY A 59 -4.26 18.21 -10.09
N SER A 60 -3.65 18.47 -11.25
CA SER A 60 -3.41 17.44 -12.27
C SER A 60 -2.04 16.76 -12.14
N LEU A 61 -2.01 15.42 -12.27
CA LEU A 61 -0.75 14.66 -12.37
C LEU A 61 0.02 14.91 -13.67
N ALA A 62 -0.54 15.62 -14.65
CA ALA A 62 0.21 16.13 -15.79
C ALA A 62 1.16 17.28 -15.39
N SER A 63 0.98 17.87 -14.20
CA SER A 63 1.88 18.86 -13.64
C SER A 63 3.14 18.21 -13.06
N PRO A 64 4.35 18.60 -13.49
CA PRO A 64 5.59 18.08 -12.89
C PRO A 64 5.71 18.47 -11.42
N MET A 65 5.07 19.56 -10.99
CA MET A 65 5.05 19.98 -9.59
C MET A 65 4.25 19.00 -8.73
N LEU A 66 3.02 18.68 -9.12
CA LEU A 66 2.18 17.77 -8.34
C LEU A 66 2.75 16.35 -8.33
N LEU A 67 3.23 15.87 -9.48
CA LEU A 67 3.90 14.58 -9.57
C LEU A 67 5.18 14.54 -8.71
N GLY A 68 5.99 15.60 -8.75
CA GLY A 68 7.17 15.76 -7.91
C GLY A 68 6.82 15.74 -6.42
N GLN A 69 5.78 16.47 -6.01
CA GLN A 69 5.26 16.46 -4.64
C GLN A 69 4.78 15.06 -4.22
N MET A 70 4.04 14.36 -5.09
CA MET A 70 3.56 13.00 -4.80
C MET A 70 4.75 12.06 -4.55
N ILE A 71 5.73 12.06 -5.44
CA ILE A 71 6.95 11.24 -5.32
C ILE A 71 7.72 11.60 -4.04
N ALA A 72 7.97 12.89 -3.79
CA ALA A 72 8.65 13.35 -2.59
C ALA A 72 7.88 12.95 -1.32
N GLY A 73 6.55 13.02 -1.36
CA GLY A 73 5.70 12.65 -0.25
C GLY A 73 5.75 11.17 0.08
N GLN A 74 5.70 10.29 -0.93
CA GLN A 74 5.85 8.84 -0.78
C GLN A 74 7.23 8.46 -0.24
N ILE A 75 8.28 9.14 -0.70
CA ILE A 75 9.64 8.98 -0.16
C ILE A 75 9.67 9.40 1.32
N LEU A 76 9.05 10.52 1.67
CA LEU A 76 8.95 10.97 3.06
C LEU A 76 8.20 9.97 3.95
N SER A 77 7.08 9.40 3.48
CA SER A 77 6.36 8.32 4.17
C SER A 77 7.28 7.13 4.45
N LEU A 78 8.00 6.68 3.42
CA LEU A 78 8.95 5.58 3.55
C LEU A 78 10.06 5.90 4.55
N LEU A 79 10.62 7.10 4.52
CA LEU A 79 11.67 7.55 5.45
C LEU A 79 11.18 7.61 6.89
N ILE A 80 9.97 8.12 7.14
CA ILE A 80 9.34 8.16 8.48
C ILE A 80 9.25 6.74 9.06
N ILE A 81 8.75 5.78 8.28
CA ILE A 81 8.59 4.39 8.72
C ILE A 81 9.93 3.69 8.85
N TRP A 82 10.87 3.92 7.93
CA TRP A 82 12.21 3.35 7.98
C TRP A 82 12.98 3.79 9.22
N TRP A 83 12.86 5.07 9.57
CA TRP A 83 13.42 5.63 10.79
C TRP A 83 12.74 5.06 12.04
N ALA A 84 11.40 5.08 12.09
CA ALA A 84 10.64 4.56 13.23
C ALA A 84 10.96 3.07 13.48
N ALA A 85 10.91 2.23 12.45
CA ALA A 85 11.25 0.81 12.56
C ALA A 85 12.70 0.58 13.05
N GLY A 86 13.63 1.47 12.69
CA GLY A 86 15.04 1.39 13.10
C GLY A 86 15.35 1.91 14.50
N ARG A 87 14.52 2.78 15.07
CA ARG A 87 14.82 3.52 16.31
C ARG A 87 15.09 2.62 17.52
N LYS A 88 14.58 1.39 17.52
CA LYS A 88 14.76 0.41 18.60
C LYS A 88 15.58 -0.82 18.18
N GLY A 89 16.39 -0.72 17.11
CA GLY A 89 17.34 -1.75 16.68
C GLY A 89 16.74 -3.01 16.05
N GLN A 90 15.42 -3.08 15.84
CA GLN A 90 14.72 -4.28 15.36
C GLN A 90 14.06 -4.09 13.98
N ARG A 91 14.65 -3.25 13.11
CA ARG A 91 14.04 -2.86 11.81
C ARG A 91 13.59 -4.06 10.98
N ALA A 92 14.47 -5.04 10.79
CA ALA A 92 14.19 -6.20 9.95
C ALA A 92 13.04 -7.07 10.50
N GLN A 93 12.94 -7.20 11.82
CA GLN A 93 11.87 -7.95 12.49
C GLN A 93 10.53 -7.20 12.42
N VAL A 94 10.56 -5.89 12.68
CA VAL A 94 9.36 -5.03 12.61
C VAL A 94 8.79 -4.98 11.19
N LEU A 95 9.65 -4.90 10.18
CA LEU A 95 9.25 -4.75 8.79
C LEU A 95 9.21 -6.06 8.00
N GLN A 96 9.43 -7.22 8.65
CA GLN A 96 9.42 -8.53 7.99
C GLN A 96 10.40 -8.61 6.79
N LEU A 97 11.60 -8.04 6.93
CA LEU A 97 12.62 -7.97 5.88
C LEU A 97 13.51 -9.23 5.80
N SER A 98 13.43 -10.10 6.81
CA SER A 98 14.26 -11.31 6.90
C SER A 98 13.36 -12.53 7.03
N PRO A 99 12.70 -12.97 5.94
CA PRO A 99 11.83 -14.13 5.97
C PRO A 99 12.64 -15.40 6.26
N GLU A 100 12.03 -16.39 6.93
CA GLU A 100 12.66 -17.69 7.17
C GLU A 100 12.93 -18.46 5.87
N ARG A 101 12.10 -18.24 4.85
CA ARG A 101 12.24 -18.80 3.51
C ARG A 101 11.97 -17.73 2.47
N GLU A 102 12.90 -17.55 1.55
CA GLU A 102 12.73 -16.64 0.42
C GLU A 102 11.57 -17.11 -0.47
N THR A 103 10.66 -16.18 -0.77
CA THR A 103 9.59 -16.41 -1.75
C THR A 103 10.11 -16.02 -3.12
N SER A 104 10.02 -16.93 -4.09
CA SER A 104 10.46 -16.63 -5.45
C SER A 104 9.65 -15.47 -6.05
N VAL A 105 10.27 -14.69 -6.95
CA VAL A 105 9.58 -13.59 -7.65
C VAL A 105 8.36 -14.12 -8.42
N LEU A 106 8.50 -15.27 -9.10
CA LEU A 106 7.39 -15.89 -9.83
C LEU A 106 6.21 -16.23 -8.91
N THR A 107 6.48 -16.75 -7.72
CA THR A 107 5.44 -17.02 -6.73
C THR A 107 4.77 -15.73 -6.26
N ALA A 108 5.55 -14.67 -5.95
CA ALA A 108 5.00 -13.38 -5.54
C ALA A 108 4.12 -12.75 -6.64
N VAL A 109 4.55 -12.80 -7.90
CA VAL A 109 3.76 -12.37 -9.06
C VAL A 109 2.47 -13.19 -9.17
N GLY A 110 2.56 -14.51 -9.08
CA GLY A 110 1.40 -15.39 -9.13
C GLY A 110 0.38 -15.12 -8.01
N LEU A 111 0.84 -14.74 -6.82
CA LEU A 111 -0.05 -14.33 -5.72
C LEU A 111 -0.74 -12.99 -6.01
N GLY A 112 -0.05 -12.02 -6.62
CA GLY A 112 -0.66 -10.77 -7.08
C GLY A 112 -1.74 -11.02 -8.14
N LEU A 113 -1.43 -11.84 -9.15
CA LEU A 113 -2.39 -12.25 -10.19
C LEU A 113 -3.60 -13.00 -9.61
N LEU A 114 -3.37 -13.86 -8.61
CA LEU A 114 -4.45 -14.55 -7.91
C LEU A 114 -5.40 -13.55 -7.23
N LEU A 115 -4.88 -12.49 -6.58
CA LEU A 115 -5.72 -11.47 -5.98
C LEU A 115 -6.53 -10.70 -7.03
N ILE A 116 -5.95 -10.39 -8.20
CA ILE A 116 -6.68 -9.77 -9.32
C ILE A 116 -7.86 -10.65 -9.75
N VAL A 117 -7.64 -11.96 -9.96
CA VAL A 117 -8.71 -12.88 -10.38
C VAL A 117 -9.77 -13.07 -9.29
N ALA A 118 -9.38 -13.04 -8.02
CA ALA A 118 -10.30 -13.19 -6.90
C ALA A 118 -11.16 -11.93 -6.65
N ILE A 119 -10.58 -10.73 -6.80
CA ILE A 119 -11.22 -9.46 -6.46
C ILE A 119 -11.92 -8.82 -7.67
N GLY A 120 -11.33 -8.92 -8.87
CA GLY A 120 -11.84 -8.25 -10.08
C GLY A 120 -13.31 -8.55 -10.41
N PRO A 121 -13.79 -9.80 -10.35
CA PRO A 121 -15.21 -10.08 -10.58
C PRO A 121 -16.14 -9.45 -9.53
N ILE A 122 -15.68 -9.35 -8.28
CA ILE A 122 -16.42 -8.68 -7.20
C ILE A 122 -16.48 -7.19 -7.52
N GLU A 123 -15.35 -6.58 -7.85
CA GLU A 123 -15.26 -5.18 -8.25
C GLU A 123 -16.24 -4.87 -9.39
N VAL A 124 -16.16 -5.61 -10.51
CA VAL A 124 -17.05 -5.43 -11.68
C VAL A 124 -18.52 -5.57 -11.30
N LEU A 125 -18.87 -6.55 -10.46
CA LEU A 125 -20.24 -6.71 -9.97
C LEU A 125 -20.68 -5.51 -9.14
N LEU A 126 -19.85 -5.02 -8.21
CA LEU A 126 -20.21 -3.90 -7.33
C LEU A 126 -20.38 -2.60 -8.11
N TYR A 127 -19.51 -2.29 -9.07
CA TYR A 127 -19.69 -1.11 -9.94
C TYR A 127 -20.96 -1.20 -10.77
N ARG A 128 -21.26 -2.39 -11.33
CA ARG A 128 -22.50 -2.63 -12.07
C ARG A 128 -23.75 -2.48 -11.20
N LEU A 129 -23.70 -2.97 -9.96
CA LEU A 129 -24.81 -2.83 -9.01
C LEU A 129 -24.98 -1.39 -8.52
N ALA A 130 -23.89 -0.63 -8.46
CA ALA A 130 -23.87 0.76 -8.05
C ALA A 130 -24.31 1.73 -9.17
N ASP A 131 -24.42 1.26 -10.42
CA ASP A 131 -24.58 2.09 -11.61
C ASP A 131 -23.48 3.17 -11.73
N ILE A 132 -22.25 2.77 -11.44
CA ILE A 132 -21.04 3.62 -11.54
C ILE A 132 -20.15 3.06 -12.66
N ASP A 133 -19.69 3.94 -13.54
CA ASP A 133 -18.74 3.58 -14.60
C ASP A 133 -17.50 2.89 -14.03
N LEU A 134 -17.10 1.77 -14.64
CA LEU A 134 -15.82 1.15 -14.36
C LEU A 134 -14.69 2.16 -14.55
N PHE A 135 -13.65 2.03 -13.72
CA PHE A 135 -12.46 2.88 -13.70
C PHE A 135 -12.65 4.31 -13.19
N THR A 136 -13.85 4.74 -12.79
CA THR A 136 -14.11 6.08 -12.22
C THR A 136 -13.06 6.48 -11.18
N ASP A 137 -12.75 5.59 -10.26
CA ASP A 137 -11.81 5.84 -9.15
C ASP A 137 -10.33 5.90 -9.55
N GLY A 138 -10.00 5.46 -10.77
CA GLY A 138 -8.65 5.59 -11.32
C GLY A 138 -8.49 6.74 -12.32
N ARG A 139 -9.58 7.38 -12.80
CA ARG A 139 -9.51 8.32 -13.95
C ARG A 139 -8.57 9.50 -13.72
N TRP A 140 -8.38 9.91 -12.47
CA TRP A 140 -7.43 10.97 -12.10
C TRP A 140 -5.96 10.65 -12.47
N LEU A 141 -5.63 9.38 -12.74
CA LEU A 141 -4.31 8.96 -13.23
C LEU A 141 -4.13 9.20 -14.74
N LEU A 142 -5.22 9.28 -15.52
CA LEU A 142 -5.16 9.29 -16.98
C LEU A 142 -4.41 10.50 -17.54
N GLU A 143 -4.63 11.68 -16.97
CA GLU A 143 -3.93 12.90 -17.41
C GLU A 143 -2.42 12.77 -17.25
N GLY A 144 -1.97 12.25 -16.11
CA GLY A 144 -0.56 11.98 -15.86
C GLY A 144 0.00 10.90 -16.80
N LEU A 145 -0.73 9.80 -17.01
CA LEU A 145 -0.33 8.71 -17.91
C LEU A 145 -0.27 9.12 -19.39
N ARG A 146 -1.06 10.11 -19.81
CA ARG A 146 -1.06 10.67 -21.17
C ARG A 146 -0.06 11.83 -21.35
N SER A 147 0.59 12.27 -20.27
CA SER A 147 1.55 13.38 -20.28
C SER A 147 2.98 12.92 -20.62
N PRO A 148 3.91 13.85 -20.90
CA PRO A 148 5.34 13.54 -21.02
C PRO A 148 5.98 12.92 -19.75
N TYR A 149 5.29 13.00 -18.60
CA TYR A 149 5.75 12.51 -17.31
C TYR A 149 5.13 11.17 -16.89
N TRP A 150 4.50 10.44 -17.83
CA TRP A 150 3.87 9.14 -17.59
C TRP A 150 4.77 8.15 -16.80
N TRP A 151 6.07 8.17 -17.07
CA TRP A 151 7.06 7.31 -16.41
C TRP A 151 7.15 7.58 -14.90
N GLY A 152 6.99 8.85 -14.49
CA GLY A 152 6.97 9.22 -13.09
C GLY A 152 5.70 8.75 -12.39
N VAL A 153 4.56 8.78 -13.08
CA VAL A 153 3.29 8.20 -12.59
C VAL A 153 3.44 6.70 -12.37
N VAL A 154 4.05 5.98 -13.32
CA VAL A 154 4.33 4.54 -13.19
C VAL A 154 5.26 4.26 -12.01
N ILE A 155 6.34 5.02 -11.84
CA ILE A 155 7.25 4.85 -10.68
C ILE A 155 6.50 5.09 -9.37
N ALA A 156 5.70 6.17 -9.29
CA ALA A 156 4.94 6.49 -8.09
C ALA A 156 3.92 5.39 -7.75
N ALA A 157 3.16 4.92 -8.73
CA ALA A 157 2.07 3.96 -8.51
C ALA A 157 2.53 2.50 -8.39
N VAL A 158 3.55 2.08 -9.14
CA VAL A 158 3.96 0.65 -9.23
C VAL A 158 5.15 0.33 -8.34
N VAL A 159 5.96 1.33 -7.96
CA VAL A 159 7.17 1.11 -7.16
C VAL A 159 7.04 1.75 -5.79
N LEU A 160 6.90 3.08 -5.75
CA LEU A 160 6.96 3.82 -4.50
C LEU A 160 5.73 3.56 -3.63
N ALA A 161 4.51 3.61 -4.18
CA ALA A 161 3.27 3.30 -3.47
C ALA A 161 3.31 1.91 -2.79
N PRO A 162 3.55 0.80 -3.52
CA PRO A 162 3.72 -0.51 -2.88
C PRO A 162 4.81 -0.55 -1.81
N LEU A 163 5.94 0.15 -2.01
CA LEU A 163 7.02 0.15 -1.03
C LEU A 163 6.59 0.81 0.28
N TRP A 164 6.12 2.07 0.24
CA TRP A 164 5.83 2.80 1.47
C TRP A 164 4.55 2.30 2.13
N GLU A 165 3.54 1.88 1.37
CA GLU A 165 2.29 1.38 1.91
C GLU A 165 2.49 0.04 2.61
N GLU A 166 3.19 -0.92 1.97
CA GLU A 166 3.36 -2.24 2.58
C GLU A 166 4.25 -2.22 3.82
N VAL A 167 5.32 -1.41 3.83
CA VAL A 167 6.12 -1.26 5.06
C VAL A 167 5.34 -0.58 6.17
N THR A 168 4.42 0.35 5.86
CA THR A 168 3.55 1.03 6.83
C THR A 168 2.51 0.06 7.40
N PHE A 169 1.72 -0.54 6.53
CA PHE A 169 0.50 -1.26 6.91
C PHE A 169 0.77 -2.73 7.25
N ARG A 170 1.61 -3.43 6.48
CA ARG A 170 1.85 -4.90 6.64
C ARG A 170 3.10 -5.19 7.44
N GLY A 171 4.12 -4.35 7.31
CA GLY A 171 5.31 -4.40 8.14
C GLY A 171 5.00 -3.87 9.53
N PHE A 172 4.95 -2.55 9.65
CA PHE A 172 4.97 -1.85 10.93
C PHE A 172 3.66 -1.98 11.73
N LEU A 173 2.54 -1.55 11.15
CA LEU A 173 1.26 -1.48 11.85
C LEU A 173 0.70 -2.87 12.18
N LEU A 174 0.63 -3.76 11.19
CA LEU A 174 0.15 -5.13 11.38
C LEU A 174 0.98 -5.88 12.42
N SER A 175 2.32 -5.75 12.42
CA SER A 175 3.17 -6.40 13.44
C SER A 175 2.90 -5.91 14.85
N ALA A 176 2.64 -4.61 15.03
CA ALA A 176 2.32 -4.04 16.33
C ALA A 176 0.92 -4.45 16.84
N LEU A 177 -0.06 -4.57 15.94
CA LEU A 177 -1.43 -4.97 16.28
C LEU A 177 -1.56 -6.48 16.51
N ALA A 178 -0.95 -7.30 15.63
CA ALA A 178 -1.13 -8.75 15.61
C ALA A 178 -0.49 -9.48 16.82
N LYS A 179 0.48 -8.84 17.50
CA LYS A 179 1.08 -9.37 18.73
C LYS A 179 0.22 -9.14 19.99
N THR A 180 -0.85 -8.36 19.88
CA THR A 180 -1.79 -8.14 20.98
C THR A 180 -2.78 -9.31 21.07
N ARG A 181 -3.70 -9.27 22.03
CA ARG A 181 -4.80 -10.26 22.13
C ARG A 181 -5.73 -10.27 20.91
N LEU A 182 -5.66 -9.27 20.02
CA LEU A 182 -6.38 -9.27 18.75
C LEU A 182 -5.99 -10.45 17.85
N GLY A 183 -4.72 -10.85 17.88
CA GLY A 183 -4.19 -11.82 16.93
C GLY A 183 -4.18 -11.29 15.48
N PHE A 184 -3.89 -12.18 14.54
CA PHE A 184 -3.58 -11.78 13.16
C PHE A 184 -4.77 -11.19 12.39
N TRP A 185 -5.91 -11.88 12.34
CA TRP A 185 -6.98 -11.52 11.41
C TRP A 185 -7.70 -10.22 11.77
N PRO A 186 -8.06 -9.95 13.04
CA PRO A 186 -8.58 -8.64 13.43
C PRO A 186 -7.55 -7.52 13.20
N ALA A 187 -6.26 -7.76 13.46
CA ALA A 187 -5.19 -6.81 13.17
C ALA A 187 -5.06 -6.51 11.66
N ALA A 188 -5.19 -7.55 10.82
CA ALA A 188 -5.20 -7.41 9.36
C ALA A 188 -6.40 -6.59 8.88
N ALA A 189 -7.59 -6.82 9.45
CA ALA A 189 -8.78 -6.03 9.13
C ALA A 189 -8.63 -4.55 9.53
N ILE A 190 -8.09 -4.25 10.71
CA ILE A 190 -7.82 -2.88 11.14
C ILE A 190 -6.78 -2.21 10.24
N SER A 191 -5.69 -2.93 9.92
CA SER A 191 -4.65 -2.42 9.02
C SER A 191 -5.20 -2.15 7.62
N ALA A 192 -6.00 -3.07 7.05
CA ALA A 192 -6.65 -2.89 5.76
C ALA A 192 -7.65 -1.73 5.77
N ALA A 193 -8.42 -1.54 6.85
CA ALA A 193 -9.34 -0.42 6.98
C ALA A 193 -8.61 0.94 7.01
N LEU A 194 -7.51 1.03 7.76
CA LEU A 194 -6.70 2.26 7.81
C LEU A 194 -6.00 2.56 6.48
N TRP A 195 -5.57 1.53 5.75
CA TRP A 195 -5.07 1.68 4.37
C TRP A 195 -6.15 2.14 3.40
N THR A 196 -7.35 1.57 3.52
CA THR A 196 -8.53 1.95 2.71
C THR A 196 -8.94 3.40 2.95
N ALA A 197 -8.78 3.91 4.18
CA ALA A 197 -9.07 5.30 4.50
C ALA A 197 -8.20 6.31 3.72
N LEU A 198 -7.03 5.90 3.22
CA LEU A 198 -6.22 6.74 2.32
C LEU A 198 -6.85 6.94 0.94
N HIS A 199 -7.82 6.10 0.60
CA HIS A 199 -8.55 6.11 -0.65
C HIS A 199 -9.95 6.72 -0.48
N ALA A 200 -10.19 7.53 0.56
CA ALA A 200 -11.51 8.07 0.91
C ALA A 200 -12.21 8.88 -0.20
N GLY A 201 -11.48 9.29 -1.25
CA GLY A 201 -12.05 9.91 -2.45
C GLY A 201 -12.67 8.92 -3.45
N TYR A 202 -12.52 7.61 -3.24
CA TYR A 202 -13.08 6.58 -4.12
C TYR A 202 -14.55 6.34 -3.83
N SER A 203 -15.27 5.88 -4.85
CA SER A 203 -16.62 5.35 -4.72
C SER A 203 -16.67 4.17 -3.74
N TRP A 204 -17.85 3.88 -3.19
CA TRP A 204 -17.99 2.77 -2.24
C TRP A 204 -17.57 1.39 -2.83
N PRO A 205 -17.82 1.04 -4.12
CA PRO A 205 -17.27 -0.18 -4.72
C PRO A 205 -15.74 -0.19 -4.75
N GLY A 206 -15.13 0.95 -5.07
CA GLY A 206 -13.68 1.14 -5.05
C GLY A 206 -13.10 0.92 -3.65
N LEU A 207 -13.71 1.52 -2.62
CA LEU A 207 -13.32 1.32 -1.22
C LEU A 207 -13.40 -0.14 -0.78
N VAL A 208 -14.46 -0.87 -1.18
CA VAL A 208 -14.57 -2.31 -0.90
C VAL A 208 -13.44 -3.08 -1.59
N SER A 209 -13.15 -2.76 -2.85
CA SER A 209 -12.07 -3.41 -3.63
C SER A 209 -10.70 -3.16 -3.01
N VAL A 210 -10.41 -1.93 -2.58
CA VAL A 210 -9.20 -1.59 -1.81
C VAL A 210 -9.16 -2.36 -0.50
N PHE A 211 -10.25 -2.42 0.27
CA PHE A 211 -10.27 -3.17 1.52
C PHE A 211 -9.98 -4.66 1.31
N LEU A 212 -10.57 -5.28 0.28
CA LEU A 212 -10.32 -6.68 -0.08
C LEU A 212 -8.89 -6.93 -0.54
N ALA A 213 -8.33 -6.04 -1.37
CA ALA A 213 -6.92 -6.09 -1.74
C ALA A 213 -6.03 -6.02 -0.49
N GLY A 214 -6.43 -5.17 0.46
CA GLY A 214 -5.68 -4.97 1.68
C GLY A 214 -5.66 -6.20 2.59
N LEU A 215 -6.78 -6.92 2.68
CA LEU A 215 -6.86 -8.22 3.35
C LEU A 215 -6.07 -9.30 2.60
N GLY A 216 -6.13 -9.30 1.26
CA GLY A 216 -5.37 -10.22 0.41
C GLY A 216 -3.86 -10.08 0.59
N LEU A 217 -3.35 -8.85 0.60
CA LEU A 217 -1.93 -8.55 0.86
C LEU A 217 -1.52 -8.95 2.28
N SER A 218 -2.39 -8.75 3.28
CA SER A 218 -2.16 -9.30 4.63
C SER A 218 -2.13 -10.83 4.63
N TRP A 219 -2.99 -11.51 3.87
CA TRP A 219 -2.92 -12.97 3.73
C TRP A 219 -1.60 -13.43 3.07
N ILE A 220 -1.11 -12.73 2.03
CA ILE A 220 0.21 -12.99 1.44
C ILE A 220 1.31 -12.82 2.50
N MET A 221 1.24 -11.75 3.30
CA MET A 221 2.18 -11.52 4.41
C MET A 221 2.14 -12.67 5.40
N LYS A 222 0.94 -13.13 5.81
CA LYS A 222 0.78 -14.28 6.71
C LYS A 222 1.42 -15.54 6.15
N ARG A 223 1.18 -15.80 4.85
CA ARG A 223 1.58 -17.00 4.13
C ARG A 223 3.10 -17.06 3.91
N THR A 224 3.73 -15.92 3.64
CA THR A 224 5.13 -15.86 3.20
C THR A 224 6.07 -15.33 4.27
N GLY A 225 5.59 -14.51 5.21
CA GLY A 225 6.42 -13.76 6.13
C GLY A 225 7.40 -12.80 5.44
N SER A 226 7.19 -12.49 4.15
CA SER A 226 8.15 -11.78 3.31
C SER A 226 7.59 -10.44 2.84
N MET A 227 8.20 -9.34 3.30
CA MET A 227 7.89 -8.00 2.79
C MET A 227 8.08 -7.91 1.28
N ARG A 228 9.17 -8.51 0.76
CA ARG A 228 9.47 -8.51 -0.68
C ARG A 228 8.35 -9.18 -1.49
N ALA A 229 7.79 -10.29 -1.01
CA ALA A 229 6.70 -10.97 -1.70
C ALA A 229 5.44 -10.09 -1.77
N VAL A 230 5.12 -9.40 -0.69
CA VAL A 230 3.93 -8.55 -0.58
C VAL A 230 4.07 -7.30 -1.45
N VAL A 231 5.24 -6.64 -1.42
CA VAL A 231 5.55 -5.49 -2.28
C VAL A 231 5.45 -5.87 -3.76
N ILE A 232 6.00 -7.02 -4.17
CA ILE A 232 5.91 -7.49 -5.56
C ILE A 232 4.45 -7.79 -5.93
N ALA A 233 3.69 -8.46 -5.07
CA ALA A 233 2.28 -8.76 -5.34
C ALA A 233 1.45 -7.48 -5.49
N HIS A 234 1.67 -6.48 -4.63
CA HIS A 234 1.02 -5.17 -4.71
C HIS A 234 1.45 -4.42 -5.99
N ALA A 235 2.73 -4.40 -6.33
CA ALA A 235 3.21 -3.82 -7.59
C ALA A 235 2.55 -4.45 -8.82
N VAL A 236 2.32 -5.76 -8.82
CA VAL A 236 1.59 -6.46 -9.90
C VAL A 236 0.13 -5.99 -9.98
N ILE A 237 -0.55 -5.85 -8.84
CA ILE A 237 -1.93 -5.33 -8.79
C ILE A 237 -1.98 -3.92 -9.37
N ASN A 238 -1.07 -3.03 -8.95
CA ASN A 238 -1.04 -1.65 -9.43
C ASN A 238 -0.67 -1.57 -10.91
N ALA A 239 0.32 -2.34 -11.37
CA ALA A 239 0.69 -2.40 -12.78
C ALA A 239 -0.48 -2.89 -13.66
N PHE A 240 -1.22 -3.90 -13.20
CA PHE A 240 -2.42 -4.37 -13.89
C PHE A 240 -3.49 -3.27 -13.95
N ALA A 241 -3.82 -2.64 -12.82
CA ALA A 241 -4.79 -1.56 -12.76
C ALA A 241 -4.42 -0.39 -13.68
N LEU A 242 -3.16 0.05 -13.67
CA LEU A 242 -2.64 1.09 -14.56
C LEU A 242 -2.70 0.68 -16.04
N THR A 243 -2.44 -0.58 -16.36
CA THR A 243 -2.52 -1.07 -17.75
C THR A 243 -3.97 -1.09 -18.24
N VAL A 244 -4.88 -1.60 -17.40
CA VAL A 244 -6.31 -1.66 -17.74
C VAL A 244 -6.86 -0.25 -17.92
N ILE A 245 -6.60 0.67 -16.99
CA ILE A 245 -7.14 2.03 -17.10
C ILE A 245 -6.57 2.79 -18.30
N SER A 246 -5.26 2.68 -18.56
CA SER A 246 -4.65 3.36 -19.71
C SER A 246 -5.15 2.85 -21.06
N THR A 247 -5.64 1.61 -21.11
CA THR A 247 -6.12 0.96 -22.34
C THR A 247 -7.63 1.12 -22.55
N PHE A 248 -8.42 1.12 -21.47
CA PHE A 248 -9.87 0.97 -21.55
C PHE A 248 -10.68 2.16 -21.01
N ALA A 249 -10.05 3.21 -20.46
CA ALA A 249 -10.74 4.39 -19.90
C ALA A 249 -10.50 5.70 -20.67
#